data_AF-A0A956C7F0-F1
#
_entry.id   AF-A0A956C7F0-F1
#
_cell.length_a   1.000
_cell.length_b   1.000
_cell.length_c   1.000
_cell.angle_alpha   90.00
_cell.angle_beta   90.00
_cell.angle_gamma   90.00
#
_symmetry.space_group_name_H-M   'P 1'
#
loop_
_entity.id
_entity.type
_entity.pdbx_description
1 polymer ?
#
loop_
_entity_poly.entity_id
_entity_poly.type
_entity_poly.pdbx_seq_one_letter_code
_entity_poly.pdbx_strand_id
1 'polypeptide(L)' 'VRASHEGTLFLDEIGDMPRPSQVALLRVIQEREVTPVGETRPAPVDLRVVA' A
#
# COMPACT_ATOMS: atom_id res chain seq x y z
N VAL A 1 10.03 1.54 3.95
CA VAL A 1 9.12 1.28 2.82
C VAL A 1 9.34 2.34 1.73
N ARG A 2 10.43 2.20 0.97
CA ARG A 2 10.78 3.03 -0.20
C ARG A 2 11.53 2.17 -1.25
N ALA A 3 11.17 0.89 -1.35
CA ALA A 3 11.92 -0.05 -2.18
C ALA A 3 11.40 -0.14 -3.63
N SER A 4 10.32 0.56 -3.99
CA SER A 4 9.63 0.16 -5.22
C SER A 4 8.86 1.33 -5.86
N HIS A 5 9.59 2.23 -6.50
CA HIS A 5 9.05 3.03 -7.61
C HIS A 5 8.93 2.05 -8.79
N GLU A 6 7.74 1.88 -9.38
CA GLU A 6 7.42 0.76 -10.31
C GLU A 6 7.45 -0.62 -9.63
N GLY A 7 6.96 -0.67 -8.40
CA GLY A 7 7.12 -1.79 -7.50
C GLY A 7 6.10 -2.89 -7.61
N THR A 8 6.53 -4.14 -7.47
CA THR A 8 5.60 -5.25 -7.15
C THR A 8 5.56 -5.47 -5.64
N LEU A 9 4.37 -5.38 -5.06
CA LEU A 9 4.07 -5.73 -3.67
C LEU A 9 3.53 -7.16 -3.63
N PHE A 10 4.30 -8.07 -3.05
CA PHE A 10 3.85 -9.43 -2.74
C PHE A 10 3.21 -9.45 -1.36
N LEU A 11 2.04 -10.07 -1.25
CA LEU A 11 1.28 -10.21 0.00
C LEU A 11 1.09 -11.69 0.31
N ASP A 12 1.93 -12.26 1.16
CA ASP A 12 1.92 -13.68 1.52
C ASP A 12 1.02 -14.01 2.73
N GLU A 13 0.60 -13.01 3.52
CA GLU A 13 -0.22 -13.22 4.73
C GLU A 13 -1.34 -12.17 4.89
N ILE A 14 -2.01 -11.79 3.79
CA ILE A 14 -3.06 -10.76 3.82
C ILE A 14 -4.19 -11.04 4.84
N GLY A 15 -4.48 -12.32 5.08
CA GLY A 15 -5.49 -12.77 6.04
C GLY A 15 -5.14 -12.50 7.51
N ASP A 16 -3.84 -12.48 7.84
CA ASP A 16 -3.34 -12.27 9.21
C ASP A 16 -3.07 -10.80 9.51
N MET A 17 -3.15 -9.92 8.50
CA MET A 17 -3.02 -8.49 8.70
C MET A 17 -4.16 -7.93 9.58
N PRO A 18 -3.87 -6.96 10.47
CA PRO A 18 -4.90 -6.23 11.18
C PRO A 18 -5.91 -5.60 10.22
N ARG A 19 -7.20 -5.64 10.58
CA ARG A 19 -8.31 -5.07 9.78
C ARG A 19 -8.06 -3.61 9.33
N PRO A 20 -7.52 -2.70 10.16
CA PRO A 20 -7.20 -1.35 9.72
C PRO A 20 -6.17 -1.31 8.58
N SER A 21 -5.17 -2.19 8.62
CA SER A 21 -4.14 -2.29 7.57
C SER A 21 -4.71 -2.85 6.27
N GLN A 22 -5.63 -3.81 6.34
CA GLN A 22 -6.34 -4.31 5.14
C GLN A 22 -7.16 -3.20 4.47
N VAL A 23 -7.89 -2.40 5.25
CA VAL A 23 -8.64 -1.24 4.73
C VAL A 23 -7.71 -0.20 4.12
N ALA A 24 -6.57 0.08 4.78
CA ALA A 24 -5.56 0.99 4.23
C ALA A 24 -5.00 0.47 2.90
N LEU A 25 -4.68 -0.82 2.80
CA LEU A 25 -4.24 -1.43 1.55
C LEU A 25 -5.29 -1.30 0.43
N LEU A 26 -6.56 -1.56 0.73
CA LEU A 26 -7.65 -1.40 -0.25
C LEU A 26 -7.76 0.05 -0.73
N ARG A 27 -7.59 1.04 0.16
CA ARG A 27 -7.54 2.46 -0.22
C ARG A 27 -6.36 2.77 -1.13
N VAL A 28 -5.17 2.24 -0.84
CA VAL A 28 -4.00 2.43 -1.70
C VAL A 28 -4.22 1.87 -3.10
N ILE A 29 -4.84 0.69 -3.22
CA ILE A 29 -5.16 0.08 -4.53
C ILE A 29 -6.21 0.91 -5.28
N GLN A 30 -7.22 1.42 -4.57
CA GLN A 30 -8.31 2.19 -5.16
C GLN A 30 -7.89 3.60 -5.58
N GLU A 31 -7.17 4.32 -4.71
CA GLU A 31 -6.80 5.72 -4.89
C GLU A 31 -5.47 5.88 -5.64
N ARG A 32 -4.62 4.83 -5.66
CA ARG A 32 -3.24 4.87 -6.17
C ARG A 32 -2.37 5.94 -5.49
N GLU A 33 -2.65 6.21 -4.22
CA GLU A 33 -1.90 7.15 -3.40
C GLU A 33 -1.60 6.53 -2.03
N VAL A 34 -0.51 6.96 -1.40
CA VAL A 34 -0.18 6.60 -0.01
C VAL A 34 0.21 7.85 0.76
N THR A 35 -0.11 7.90 2.06
CA THR A 35 0.46 8.92 2.94
C THR A 35 1.70 8.34 3.63
N PRO A 36 2.91 8.85 3.36
CA PRO A 36 4.11 8.39 4.04
C PRO A 36 4.03 8.63 5.56
N VAL A 37 4.66 7.76 6.33
CA VAL A 37 4.74 7.94 7.80
C VAL A 37 5.45 9.26 8.11
N GLY A 38 4.81 10.10 8.92
CA GLY A 38 5.31 11.43 9.28
C GLY A 38 4.93 12.53 8.28
N GLU A 39 4.29 12.19 7.16
CA GLU A 39 3.68 13.16 6.26
C GLU A 39 2.16 13.23 6.47
N THR A 40 1.57 14.35 6.06
CA THR A 40 0.13 14.60 6.13
C THR A 40 -0.54 14.63 4.76
N ARG A 41 0.27 14.55 3.69
CA ARG A 41 -0.19 14.63 2.32
C ARG A 41 -0.02 13.29 1.62
N PRO A 42 -1.03 12.83 0.87
CA PRO A 42 -0.88 11.67 -0.01
C PRO A 42 0.14 11.95 -1.11
N ALA A 43 0.82 10.90 -1.55
CA ALA A 43 1.69 10.90 -2.71
C ALA A 43 1.27 9.78 -3.67
N PRO A 44 1.22 10.02 -4.99
CA PRO A 44 0.85 9.00 -5.96
C PRO A 44 1.88 7.88 -5.95
N VAL A 45 1.38 6.65 -6.14
CA VAL A 45 2.19 5.44 -6.23
C VAL A 45 1.78 4.63 -7.45
N ASP A 46 2.78 4.07 -8.12
CA ASP A 46 2.59 3.05 -9.14
C ASP A 46 3.09 1.71 -8.61
N LEU A 47 2.15 0.82 -8.28
CA LEU A 47 2.43 -0.48 -7.71
C LEU A 47 1.52 -1.56 -8.28
N ARG A 48 2.10 -2.75 -8.45
CA ARG A 48 1.40 -3.98 -8.79
C ARG A 48 1.28 -4.83 -7.53
N VAL A 49 0.07 -5.27 -7.20
CA VAL A 49 -0.15 -6.22 -6.10
C VAL A 49 -0.20 -7.64 -6.66
N VAL A 50 0.51 -8.56 -6.01
CA VAL A 50 0.43 -9.99 -6.25
C VAL A 50 0.14 -10.66 -4.91
N ALA A 51 -0.87 -11.51 -4.88
CA ALA A 51 -1.32 -12.26 -3.70
C ALA A 51 -1.19 -13.76 -3.97
#